data_AF-A0A504J832-F1
#
_entry.id   AF-A0A504J832-F1
#
_cell.length_a   1.000
_cell.length_b   1.000
_cell.length_c   1.000
_cell.angle_alpha   90.00
_cell.angle_beta   90.00
_cell.angle_gamma   90.00
#
_symmetry.space_group_name_H-M   'P 1'
#
loop_
_entity.id
_entity.type
_entity.pdbx_description
1 polymer ?
#
loop_
_entity_poly.entity_id
_entity_poly.type
_entity_poly.pdbx_seq_one_letter_code
_entity_poly.pdbx_strand_id
1 'polypeptide(L)'
;MKILSKLTVIAAVLFFISCKQNPAEAPEHKAMVEIHKEMEASHEAMAKEHNTMKDDHQQMVDAHQTIENDSIHLITEKNHTDLLAKHGELISSHKTLIEKHAELETKHASGEITLEQMTTEHESMKSEHENMEKEHQQISSEHKQITEEDQKMIKEHQEKAKDTVASSDQK
;
A
#
# COMPACT_ATOMS: atom_id res chain seq x y z
N MET A 1 73.91 -22.12 35.30
CA MET A 1 72.53 -22.03 35.83
C MET A 1 71.69 -21.15 34.91
N LYS A 2 70.85 -21.83 34.11
CA LYS A 2 69.48 -21.48 33.68
C LYS A 2 69.14 -20.01 33.32
N ILE A 3 69.49 -19.65 32.08
CA ILE A 3 68.63 -19.13 30.99
C ILE A 3 67.43 -18.25 31.41
N LEU A 4 67.55 -16.94 31.21
CA LEU A 4 66.42 -16.04 30.94
C LEU A 4 65.80 -16.42 29.59
N SER A 5 64.56 -16.90 29.56
CA SER A 5 63.76 -16.89 28.34
C SER A 5 62.28 -17.22 28.60
N LYS A 6 61.42 -16.32 28.14
CA LYS A 6 60.00 -16.52 27.75
C LYS A 6 58.97 -16.68 28.87
N LEU A 7 58.35 -15.56 29.24
CA LEU A 7 56.95 -15.54 29.67
C LEU A 7 56.22 -14.25 29.25
N THR A 8 56.56 -13.75 28.05
CA THR A 8 55.74 -12.78 27.32
C THR A 8 55.17 -13.46 26.08
N VAL A 9 54.24 -14.40 26.24
CA VAL A 9 53.47 -14.93 25.11
C VAL A 9 52.04 -15.24 25.59
N ILE A 10 51.15 -14.29 25.33
CA ILE A 10 49.77 -14.51 24.86
C ILE A 10 48.84 -15.20 25.88
N ALA A 11 48.34 -14.43 26.85
CA ALA A 11 47.00 -14.65 27.42
C ALA A 11 45.93 -13.93 26.56
N ALA A 12 46.07 -13.97 25.23
CA ALA A 12 45.08 -13.49 24.27
C ALA A 12 44.45 -14.67 23.52
N VAL A 13 44.02 -15.70 24.27
CA VAL A 13 43.41 -16.93 23.73
C VAL A 13 41.89 -16.99 23.98
N LEU A 14 41.25 -15.93 24.49
CA LEU A 14 39.82 -15.98 24.83
C LEU A 14 38.92 -14.96 24.11
N PHE A 15 39.20 -14.64 22.83
CA PHE A 15 38.23 -13.92 22.01
C PHE A 15 38.07 -14.48 20.58
N PHE A 16 38.31 -15.78 20.38
CA PHE A 16 37.61 -16.49 19.29
C PHE A 16 36.21 -16.86 19.79
N ILE A 17 35.42 -15.83 20.08
CA ILE A 17 33.97 -15.97 20.06
C ILE A 17 33.65 -16.18 18.57
N SER A 18 33.72 -17.43 18.14
CA SER A 18 33.07 -17.92 16.93
C SER A 18 31.56 -17.83 17.17
N CYS A 19 31.02 -16.62 17.26
CA CYS A 19 29.59 -16.44 17.17
C CYS A 19 29.26 -16.60 15.69
N LYS A 20 28.63 -17.73 15.34
CA LYS A 20 27.58 -17.72 14.31
C LYS A 20 26.51 -16.75 14.81
N GLN A 21 26.73 -15.46 14.60
CA GLN A 21 25.76 -14.42 14.93
C GLN A 21 24.57 -14.68 14.01
N ASN A 22 23.36 -14.81 14.56
CA ASN A 22 22.16 -14.89 13.74
C ASN A 22 22.10 -13.59 12.91
N PRO A 23 22.09 -13.65 11.56
CA PRO A 23 22.02 -12.46 10.71
C PRO A 23 20.81 -11.56 11.04
N ALA A 24 19.71 -12.14 11.55
CA ALA A 24 18.54 -11.38 11.99
C ALA A 24 18.79 -10.45 13.19
N GLU A 25 19.86 -10.70 13.94
CA GLU A 25 20.29 -9.90 15.09
C GLU A 25 21.37 -8.87 14.73
N ALA A 26 21.80 -8.81 13.47
CA ALA A 26 22.73 -7.79 13.01
C ALA A 26 22.12 -6.39 13.19
N PRO A 27 22.88 -5.39 13.70
CA PRO A 27 22.41 -4.02 13.83
C PRO A 27 21.86 -3.44 12.51
N GLU A 28 22.49 -3.81 11.39
CA GLU A 28 22.06 -3.44 10.04
C GLU A 28 20.67 -3.98 9.74
N HIS A 29 20.40 -5.25 10.06
CA HIS A 29 19.09 -5.84 9.88
C HIS A 29 18.04 -5.19 10.79
N LYS A 30 18.37 -4.92 12.07
CA LYS A 30 17.44 -4.20 12.97
C LYS A 30 17.07 -2.82 12.44
N ALA A 31 18.01 -2.08 11.83
CA ALA A 31 17.71 -0.80 11.21
C ALA A 31 16.75 -0.96 10.01
N MET A 32 16.96 -1.97 9.17
CA MET A 32 16.05 -2.25 8.04
C MET A 32 14.64 -2.65 8.50
N VAL A 33 14.52 -3.38 9.62
CA VAL A 33 13.23 -3.73 10.25
C VAL A 33 12.48 -2.48 10.71
N GLU A 34 13.16 -1.47 11.27
CA GLU A 34 12.47 -0.22 11.66
C GLU A 34 11.91 0.52 10.45
N ILE A 35 12.65 0.57 9.33
CA ILE A 35 12.14 1.13 8.08
C ILE A 35 10.94 0.31 7.57
N HIS A 36 11.00 -1.03 7.67
CA HIS A 36 9.89 -1.87 7.25
C HIS A 36 8.62 -1.61 8.06
N LYS A 37 8.71 -1.42 9.38
CA LYS A 37 7.55 -1.05 10.22
C LYS A 37 6.90 0.27 9.78
N GLU A 38 7.70 1.24 9.34
CA GLU A 38 7.17 2.49 8.78
C GLU A 38 6.39 2.22 7.48
N MET A 39 6.90 1.33 6.60
CA MET A 39 6.19 0.90 5.39
C MET A 39 4.89 0.17 5.72
N GLU A 40 4.88 -0.72 6.72
CA GLU A 40 3.68 -1.43 7.16
C GLU A 40 2.61 -0.47 7.68
N ALA A 41 2.99 0.53 8.48
CA ALA A 41 2.06 1.56 8.94
C ALA A 41 1.47 2.36 7.76
N SER A 42 2.29 2.66 6.76
CA SER A 42 1.83 3.29 5.51
C SER A 42 0.85 2.39 4.76
N HIS A 43 1.14 1.09 4.64
CA HIS A 43 0.25 0.11 4.01
C HIS A 43 -1.10 -0.01 4.74
N GLU A 44 -1.11 0.00 6.08
CA GLU A 44 -2.36 0.00 6.86
C GLU A 44 -3.20 1.25 6.61
N ALA A 45 -2.55 2.42 6.47
CA ALA A 45 -3.25 3.66 6.15
C ALA A 45 -3.88 3.59 4.75
N MET A 46 -3.11 3.18 3.74
CA MET A 46 -3.62 2.98 2.38
C MET A 46 -4.78 1.98 2.34
N ALA A 47 -4.70 0.87 3.08
CA ALA A 47 -5.77 -0.12 3.15
C ALA A 47 -7.07 0.46 3.74
N LYS A 48 -6.97 1.34 4.74
CA LYS A 48 -8.15 2.04 5.29
C LYS A 48 -8.75 3.00 4.27
N GLU A 49 -7.93 3.78 3.58
CA GLU A 49 -8.38 4.71 2.54
C GLU A 49 -9.07 3.98 1.39
N HIS A 50 -8.49 2.86 0.93
CA HIS A 50 -9.09 2.01 -0.09
C HIS A 50 -10.47 1.45 0.32
N ASN A 51 -10.67 1.11 1.61
CA ASN A 51 -11.99 0.72 2.10
C ASN A 51 -12.99 1.88 2.06
N THR A 52 -12.56 3.09 2.46
CA THR A 52 -13.41 4.29 2.33
C THR A 52 -13.79 4.55 0.88
N MET A 53 -12.83 4.49 -0.06
CA MET A 53 -13.11 4.68 -1.49
C MET A 53 -14.12 3.64 -2.00
N LYS A 54 -14.01 2.39 -1.57
CA LYS A 54 -14.98 1.34 -1.93
C LYS A 54 -16.39 1.68 -1.43
N ASP A 55 -16.51 2.17 -0.20
CA ASP A 55 -17.80 2.56 0.37
C ASP A 55 -18.39 3.78 -0.36
N ASP A 56 -17.57 4.79 -0.66
CA ASP A 56 -17.96 5.97 -1.43
C ASP A 56 -18.47 5.56 -2.82
N HIS A 57 -17.78 4.66 -3.49
CA HIS A 57 -18.20 4.13 -4.79
C HIS A 57 -19.52 3.37 -4.73
N GLN A 58 -19.75 2.57 -3.69
CA GLN A 58 -21.03 1.89 -3.51
C GLN A 58 -22.18 2.91 -3.35
N GLN A 59 -21.94 4.00 -2.62
CA GLN A 59 -22.92 5.07 -2.47
C GLN A 59 -23.22 5.77 -3.80
N MET A 60 -22.21 6.02 -4.64
CA MET A 60 -22.41 6.58 -5.98
C MET A 60 -23.28 5.66 -6.84
N VAL A 61 -22.94 4.36 -6.90
CA VAL A 61 -23.73 3.37 -7.64
C VAL A 61 -25.18 3.35 -7.17
N ASP A 62 -25.41 3.38 -5.86
CA ASP A 62 -26.77 3.40 -5.30
C ASP A 62 -27.52 4.69 -5.64
N ALA A 63 -26.85 5.85 -5.65
CA ALA A 63 -27.44 7.13 -6.02
C ALA A 63 -27.91 7.15 -7.48
N HIS A 64 -27.11 6.59 -8.39
CA HIS A 64 -27.43 6.52 -9.83
C HIS A 64 -28.63 5.63 -10.17
N GLN A 65 -28.98 4.65 -9.33
CA GLN A 65 -30.19 3.83 -9.55
C GLN A 65 -31.49 4.64 -9.61
N THR A 66 -31.47 5.88 -9.08
CA THR A 66 -32.65 6.75 -8.97
C THR A 66 -32.72 7.85 -10.03
N ILE A 67 -31.74 7.92 -10.92
CA ILE A 67 -31.55 8.99 -11.91
C ILE A 67 -32.10 8.55 -13.29
N GLU A 68 -32.84 9.43 -13.97
CA GLU A 68 -33.32 9.15 -15.33
C GLU A 68 -32.15 9.26 -16.31
N ASN A 69 -31.77 8.14 -16.90
CA ASN A 69 -30.48 7.98 -17.56
C ASN A 69 -30.54 8.42 -19.03
N ASP A 70 -29.89 9.54 -19.38
CA ASP A 70 -29.66 9.91 -20.77
C ASP A 70 -28.47 9.13 -21.36
N SER A 71 -28.35 9.11 -22.70
CA SER A 71 -27.33 8.29 -23.37
C SER A 71 -25.89 8.68 -23.01
N ILE A 72 -25.66 9.90 -22.53
CA ILE A 72 -24.33 10.38 -22.13
C ILE A 72 -24.04 9.94 -20.70
N HIS A 73 -25.00 10.06 -19.78
CA HIS A 73 -24.86 9.56 -18.40
C HIS A 73 -24.52 8.08 -18.36
N LEU A 74 -25.23 7.24 -19.13
CA LEU A 74 -24.95 5.80 -19.18
C LEU A 74 -23.52 5.47 -19.60
N ILE A 75 -22.93 6.27 -20.51
CA ILE A 75 -21.55 6.08 -20.95
C ILE A 75 -20.58 6.47 -19.82
N THR A 76 -20.84 7.59 -19.15
CA THR A 76 -20.03 8.06 -18.02
C THR A 76 -20.08 7.07 -16.85
N GLU A 77 -21.26 6.63 -16.43
CA GLU A 77 -21.44 5.62 -15.37
C GLU A 77 -20.70 4.32 -15.70
N LYS A 78 -20.77 3.87 -16.96
CA LYS A 78 -20.03 2.68 -17.39
C LYS A 78 -18.51 2.91 -17.28
N ASN A 79 -18.01 4.06 -17.72
CA ASN A 79 -16.57 4.37 -17.63
C ASN A 79 -16.10 4.44 -16.17
N HIS A 80 -16.91 5.05 -15.30
CA HIS A 80 -16.65 5.08 -13.86
C HIS A 80 -16.61 3.64 -13.33
N THR A 81 -17.63 2.82 -13.58
CA THR A 81 -17.68 1.41 -13.15
C THR A 81 -16.46 0.60 -13.62
N ASP A 82 -16.04 0.78 -14.88
CA ASP A 82 -14.84 0.12 -15.42
C ASP A 82 -13.56 0.58 -14.69
N LEU A 83 -13.47 1.86 -14.31
CA LEU A 83 -12.36 2.41 -13.54
C LEU A 83 -12.37 1.89 -12.10
N LEU A 84 -13.55 1.77 -11.48
CA LEU A 84 -13.72 1.18 -10.15
C LEU A 84 -13.23 -0.26 -10.09
N ALA A 85 -13.55 -1.06 -11.12
CA ALA A 85 -13.08 -2.44 -11.21
C ALA A 85 -11.55 -2.51 -11.24
N LYS A 86 -10.89 -1.64 -12.02
CA LYS A 86 -9.42 -1.55 -12.08
C LYS A 86 -8.81 -1.14 -10.74
N HIS A 87 -9.42 -0.17 -10.05
CA HIS A 87 -9.00 0.20 -8.69
C HIS A 87 -9.11 -1.00 -7.74
N GLY A 88 -10.21 -1.76 -7.81
CA GLY A 88 -10.38 -2.98 -7.02
C GLY A 88 -9.29 -4.03 -7.27
N GLU A 89 -8.91 -4.25 -8.53
CA GLU A 89 -7.78 -5.13 -8.89
C GLU A 89 -6.45 -4.63 -8.31
N LEU A 90 -6.19 -3.33 -8.39
CA LEU A 90 -4.95 -2.73 -7.87
C LEU A 90 -4.87 -2.84 -6.34
N ILE A 91 -5.98 -2.59 -5.64
CA ILE A 91 -6.10 -2.78 -4.18
C ILE A 91 -5.81 -4.24 -3.81
N SER A 92 -6.31 -5.21 -4.57
CA SER A 92 -6.04 -6.63 -4.34
C SER A 92 -4.57 -6.98 -4.58
N SER A 93 -3.92 -6.35 -5.57
CA SER A 93 -2.49 -6.49 -5.83
C SER A 93 -1.67 -5.96 -4.64
N HIS A 94 -2.01 -4.79 -4.12
CA HIS A 94 -1.36 -4.20 -2.95
C HIS A 94 -1.49 -5.09 -1.71
N LYS A 95 -2.67 -5.67 -1.47
CA LYS A 95 -2.85 -6.64 -0.39
C LYS A 95 -1.93 -7.86 -0.53
N THR A 96 -1.81 -8.39 -1.75
CA THR A 96 -0.92 -9.53 -2.02
C THR A 96 0.55 -9.18 -1.75
N LEU A 97 0.94 -7.94 -2.09
CA LEU A 97 2.29 -7.44 -1.85
C LEU A 97 2.59 -7.30 -0.35
N ILE A 98 1.63 -6.82 0.44
CA ILE A 98 1.73 -6.74 1.91
C ILE A 98 1.89 -8.14 2.51
N GLU A 99 1.10 -9.11 2.05
CA GLU A 99 1.20 -10.51 2.51
C GLU A 99 2.58 -11.11 2.20
N LYS A 100 3.13 -10.84 1.00
CA LYS A 100 4.50 -11.24 0.63
C LYS A 100 5.55 -10.61 1.55
N HIS A 101 5.40 -9.34 1.93
CA HIS A 101 6.33 -8.68 2.86
C HIS A 101 6.29 -9.32 4.25
N ALA A 102 5.11 -9.66 4.77
CA ALA A 102 4.97 -10.39 6.03
C ALA A 102 5.60 -11.81 6.00
N GLU A 103 5.53 -12.50 4.85
CA GLU A 103 6.24 -13.77 4.66
C GLU A 103 7.76 -13.60 4.70
N LEU A 104 8.29 -12.51 4.13
CA LEU A 104 9.71 -12.18 4.20
C LEU A 104 10.16 -11.92 5.64
N GLU A 105 9.35 -11.24 6.46
CA GLU A 105 9.68 -11.06 7.88
C GLU A 105 9.81 -12.40 8.63
N THR A 106 8.88 -13.32 8.37
CA THR A 106 8.90 -14.67 8.95
C THR A 106 10.17 -15.41 8.52
N LYS A 107 10.52 -15.29 7.23
CA LYS A 107 11.75 -15.86 6.67
C LYS A 107 12.99 -15.25 7.33
N HIS A 108 13.03 -13.93 7.53
CA HIS A 108 14.16 -13.23 8.15
C HIS A 108 14.35 -13.67 9.60
N ALA A 109 13.25 -13.82 10.34
CA ALA A 109 13.26 -14.29 11.73
C ALA A 109 13.80 -15.72 11.90
N SER A 110 13.78 -16.56 10.86
CA SER A 110 14.33 -17.93 10.92
C SER A 110 15.84 -17.97 11.18
N GLY A 111 16.57 -16.92 10.80
CA GLY A 111 18.04 -16.88 10.84
C GLY A 111 18.75 -17.81 9.84
N GLU A 112 18.00 -18.41 8.90
CA GLU A 112 18.53 -19.34 7.90
C GLU A 112 19.04 -18.66 6.62
N ILE A 113 18.80 -17.35 6.48
CA ILE A 113 19.22 -16.52 5.35
C ILE A 113 20.35 -15.58 5.75
N THR A 114 21.20 -15.25 4.78
CA THR A 114 22.36 -14.38 5.01
C THR A 114 21.94 -12.91 5.09
N LEU A 115 22.79 -12.09 5.73
CA LEU A 115 22.59 -10.64 5.76
C LEU A 115 22.54 -10.03 4.35
N GLU A 116 23.38 -10.52 3.43
CA GLU A 116 23.39 -10.07 2.02
C GLU A 116 22.06 -10.35 1.31
N GLN A 117 21.47 -11.52 1.57
CA GLN A 117 20.15 -11.87 1.04
C GLN A 117 19.07 -10.97 1.65
N MET A 118 19.08 -10.76 2.98
CA MET A 118 18.16 -9.84 3.65
C MET A 118 18.25 -8.42 3.09
N THR A 119 19.47 -7.90 2.88
CA THR A 119 19.67 -6.57 2.29
C THR A 119 19.10 -6.49 0.87
N THR A 120 19.32 -7.51 0.04
CA THR A 120 18.75 -7.55 -1.33
C THR A 120 17.22 -7.58 -1.30
N GLU A 121 16.64 -8.36 -0.39
CA GLU A 121 15.19 -8.44 -0.20
C GLU A 121 14.62 -7.10 0.30
N HIS A 122 15.27 -6.42 1.24
CA HIS A 122 14.86 -5.09 1.70
C HIS A 122 14.91 -4.02 0.61
N GLU A 123 15.95 -4.01 -0.24
CA GLU A 123 15.99 -3.09 -1.38
C GLU A 123 14.86 -3.37 -2.38
N SER A 124 14.52 -4.65 -2.60
CA SER A 124 13.35 -5.02 -3.40
C SER A 124 12.06 -4.52 -2.76
N MET A 125 11.85 -4.73 -1.45
CA MET A 125 10.67 -4.27 -0.73
C MET A 125 10.53 -2.75 -0.79
N LYS A 126 11.63 -2.02 -0.64
CA LYS A 126 11.63 -0.56 -0.76
C LYS A 126 11.21 -0.10 -2.16
N SER A 127 11.73 -0.71 -3.22
CA SER A 127 11.31 -0.39 -4.59
C SER A 127 9.84 -0.72 -4.84
N GLU A 128 9.34 -1.82 -4.28
CA GLU A 128 7.94 -2.22 -4.36
C GLU A 128 7.03 -1.23 -3.62
N HIS A 129 7.43 -0.80 -2.42
CA HIS A 129 6.75 0.22 -1.63
C HIS A 129 6.69 1.57 -2.35
N GLU A 130 7.81 2.06 -2.89
CA GLU A 130 7.84 3.31 -3.67
C GLU A 130 6.93 3.26 -4.92
N ASN A 131 6.76 2.09 -5.52
CA ASN A 131 5.82 1.91 -6.62
C ASN A 131 4.37 1.92 -6.11
N MET A 132 4.09 1.22 -5.01
CA MET A 132 2.77 1.20 -4.36
C MET A 132 2.32 2.62 -3.98
N GLU A 133 3.20 3.44 -3.41
CA GLU A 133 2.88 4.83 -3.05
C GLU A 133 2.48 5.67 -4.27
N LYS A 134 3.17 5.51 -5.41
CA LYS A 134 2.84 6.21 -6.65
C LYS A 134 1.49 5.78 -7.20
N GLU A 135 1.22 4.48 -7.21
CA GLU A 135 -0.06 3.92 -7.63
C GLU A 135 -1.21 4.40 -6.73
N HIS A 136 -0.98 4.44 -5.41
CA HIS A 136 -1.95 4.94 -4.45
C HIS A 136 -2.23 6.45 -4.63
N GLN A 137 -1.21 7.27 -4.90
CA GLN A 137 -1.39 8.69 -5.23
C GLN A 137 -2.21 8.89 -6.51
N GLN A 138 -1.98 8.04 -7.52
CA GLN A 138 -2.74 8.06 -8.76
C GLN A 138 -4.20 7.69 -8.50
N ILE A 139 -4.48 6.56 -7.83
CA ILE A 139 -5.85 6.15 -7.46
C ILE A 139 -6.55 7.27 -6.70
N SER A 140 -5.89 7.85 -5.69
CA SER A 140 -6.48 8.91 -4.87
C SER A 140 -6.87 10.14 -5.69
N SER A 141 -6.05 10.50 -6.68
CA SER A 141 -6.32 11.60 -7.60
C SER A 141 -7.49 11.29 -8.55
N GLU A 142 -7.52 10.08 -9.10
CA GLU A 142 -8.60 9.61 -9.97
C GLU A 142 -9.92 9.51 -9.20
N HIS A 143 -9.91 8.96 -7.99
CA HIS A 143 -11.08 8.87 -7.12
C HIS A 143 -11.66 10.26 -6.84
N LYS A 144 -10.82 11.24 -6.52
CA LYS A 144 -11.28 12.63 -6.33
C LYS A 144 -11.97 13.18 -7.59
N GLN A 145 -11.40 12.95 -8.78
CA GLN A 145 -11.99 13.41 -10.04
C GLN A 145 -13.36 12.76 -10.28
N ILE A 146 -13.47 11.44 -10.10
CA ILE A 146 -14.75 10.71 -10.25
C ILE A 146 -15.78 11.28 -9.28
N THR A 147 -15.42 11.49 -8.01
CA THR A 147 -16.32 12.06 -7.00
C THR A 147 -16.81 13.46 -7.38
N GLU A 148 -15.95 14.32 -7.94
CA GLU A 148 -16.34 15.66 -8.39
C GLU A 148 -17.26 15.61 -9.62
N GLU A 149 -16.97 14.73 -10.58
CA GLU A 149 -17.82 14.49 -11.76
C GLU A 149 -19.20 13.94 -11.37
N ASP A 150 -19.23 12.97 -10.46
CA ASP A 150 -20.43 12.35 -9.91
C ASP A 150 -21.35 13.39 -9.25
N GLN A 151 -20.79 14.22 -8.36
CA GLN A 151 -21.53 15.30 -7.71
C GLN A 151 -22.10 16.31 -8.71
N LYS A 152 -21.38 16.59 -9.80
CA LYS A 152 -21.84 17.49 -10.85
C LYS A 152 -23.03 16.88 -11.61
N MET A 153 -22.95 15.61 -11.97
CA MET A 153 -24.03 14.87 -12.63
C MET A 153 -25.31 14.86 -11.78
N ILE A 154 -25.19 14.52 -10.50
CA ILE A 154 -26.32 14.51 -9.57
C ILE A 154 -26.99 15.88 -9.47
N LYS A 155 -26.21 16.97 -9.39
CA LYS A 155 -26.74 18.34 -9.36
C LYS A 155 -27.48 18.70 -10.65
N GLU A 156 -26.90 18.41 -11.80
CA GLU A 156 -27.53 18.67 -13.11
C GLU A 156 -28.87 17.95 -13.24
N HIS A 157 -28.97 16.71 -12.73
CA HIS A 157 -30.23 15.97 -12.71
C HIS A 157 -31.26 16.61 -11.76
N GLN A 158 -30.84 17.02 -10.56
CA GLN A 158 -31.72 17.69 -9.61
C GLN A 158 -32.25 19.03 -10.14
N GLU A 159 -31.46 19.76 -10.92
CA GLU A 159 -31.87 21.00 -11.58
C GLU A 159 -32.85 20.73 -12.73
N LYS A 160 -32.54 19.78 -13.62
CA LYS A 160 -33.46 19.35 -14.69
C LYS A 160 -34.82 18.93 -14.15
N ALA A 161 -34.85 18.15 -13.06
CA ALA A 161 -36.09 17.69 -12.42
C ALA A 161 -36.93 18.83 -11.84
N LYS A 162 -36.30 19.93 -11.37
CA LYS A 162 -37.02 21.11 -10.88
C LYS A 162 -37.60 21.93 -12.03
N ASP A 163 -36.87 22.05 -13.13
CA ASP A 163 -37.32 22.78 -14.32
C ASP A 163 -38.51 22.10 -15.01
N THR A 164 -38.53 20.76 -15.08
CA THR A 164 -39.69 20.01 -15.61
C THR A 164 -40.94 20.21 -14.77
N VAL A 165 -40.82 20.21 -13.44
CA VAL A 165 -41.96 20.46 -12.54
C VAL A 165 -42.45 21.90 -12.64
N ALA A 166 -41.55 22.90 -12.69
CA ALA A 166 -41.92 24.30 -12.85
C ALA A 166 -42.61 24.59 -14.20
N SER A 167 -42.20 23.91 -15.27
CA SER A 167 -42.82 24.05 -16.60
C SER A 167 -44.17 23.34 -16.73
N SER A 168 -44.46 22.29 -15.95
CA SER A 168 -45.77 21.61 -15.99
C SER A 168 -46.87 22.37 -15.25
N ASP A 169 -46.51 23.16 -14.23
CA ASP A 169 -47.46 23.95 -13.43
C ASP A 169 -47.91 25.27 -14.13
N GLN A 170 -47.27 25.63 -15.24
CA GLN A 170 -47.60 26.82 -16.04
C GLN A 170 -48.51 26.55 -17.26
N LYS A 171 -49.03 25.32 -17.42
CA LYS A 171 -49.87 24.93 -18.56
C LYS A 171 -51.25 24.44 -18.10
#